data_AF-A0AAW0L173-F1
#
_entry.id   AF-A0AAW0L173-F1
#
_cell.length_a   1.000
_cell.length_b   1.000
_cell.length_c   1.000
_cell.angle_alpha   90.00
_cell.angle_beta   90.00
_cell.angle_gamma   90.00
#
_symmetry.space_group_name_H-M   'P 1'
#
loop_
_entity.id
_entity.type
_entity.pdbx_description
1 polymer ?
#
loop_
_entity_poly.entity_id
_entity_poly.type
_entity_poly.pdbx_seq_one_letter_code
_entity_poly.pdbx_strand_id
1 'polypeptide(L)'
;MNLLGAMYAAVLFLGGTNASAVQSVVSIERTVFYREKLLDFLNCLMHLLRWPLRWFHCSSNFCLHCYPLLYDRVEWTAAKFLLFYFFILTCYIYFTLYGMMLVALTPSHHIAAICMSFFLSFWNLFSGFLISRKLIPIWWRWYYWASPVAWTLYGLVASQVGDIDGLLEIPGAGSVTIKEYLKTSYGFEHDFLPAVVAAHIGFVLIFVFAFAYGIKFLNFQRR
;
A
#
# COMPACT_ATOMS: atom_id res chain seq x y z
N MET A 1 -17.70 13.11 -8.25
CA MET A 1 -17.13 11.90 -7.64
C MET A 1 -16.01 12.33 -6.71
N ASN A 2 -16.00 11.91 -5.45
CA ASN A 2 -15.00 12.37 -4.48
C ASN A 2 -13.65 11.69 -4.78
N LEU A 3 -12.67 12.45 -5.29
CA LEU A 3 -11.32 12.00 -5.63
C LEU A 3 -10.69 11.15 -4.51
N LEU A 4 -10.82 11.62 -3.26
CA LEU A 4 -10.32 10.93 -2.07
C LEU A 4 -10.89 9.51 -1.91
N GLY A 5 -12.18 9.33 -2.17
CA GLY A 5 -12.83 8.02 -2.07
C GLY A 5 -12.44 7.08 -3.21
N ALA A 6 -12.21 7.63 -4.40
CA ALA A 6 -11.71 6.86 -5.54
C ALA A 6 -10.30 6.33 -5.27
N MET A 7 -9.42 7.17 -4.71
CA MET A 7 -8.05 6.79 -4.33
C MET A 7 -8.05 5.75 -3.22
N TYR A 8 -8.89 5.92 -2.21
CA TYR A 8 -9.11 4.94 -1.14
C TYR A 8 -9.50 3.57 -1.68
N ALA A 9 -10.56 3.53 -2.51
CA ALA A 9 -11.06 2.29 -3.09
C ALA A 9 -9.98 1.63 -3.98
N ALA A 10 -9.29 2.42 -4.81
CA ALA A 10 -8.24 1.91 -5.69
C ALA A 10 -7.09 1.27 -4.90
N VAL A 11 -6.53 1.98 -3.90
CA VAL A 11 -5.39 1.50 -3.10
C VAL A 11 -5.72 0.20 -2.38
N LEU A 12 -6.86 0.12 -1.69
CA LEU A 12 -7.22 -1.08 -0.94
C LEU A 12 -7.60 -2.25 -1.83
N PHE A 13 -8.38 -2.00 -2.89
CA PHE A 13 -8.79 -3.08 -3.78
C PHE A 13 -7.60 -3.66 -4.55
N LEU A 14 -6.75 -2.80 -5.11
CA LEU A 14 -5.56 -3.25 -5.86
C LEU A 14 -4.52 -3.86 -4.94
N GLY A 15 -4.29 -3.25 -3.78
CA GLY A 15 -3.37 -3.76 -2.78
C GLY A 15 -3.78 -5.14 -2.25
N GLY A 16 -5.04 -5.28 -1.84
CA GLY A 16 -5.58 -6.53 -1.31
C GLY A 16 -5.64 -7.66 -2.34
N THR A 17 -6.06 -7.35 -3.58
CA THR A 17 -6.07 -8.34 -4.67
C THR A 17 -4.66 -8.79 -5.03
N ASN A 18 -3.69 -7.88 -5.08
CA ASN A 18 -2.28 -8.20 -5.32
C ASN A 18 -1.72 -9.07 -4.18
N ALA A 19 -1.95 -8.72 -2.92
CA ALA A 19 -1.50 -9.52 -1.78
C ALA A 19 -2.06 -10.95 -1.85
N SER A 20 -3.34 -11.10 -2.22
CA SER A 20 -4.01 -12.40 -2.35
C SER A 20 -3.41 -13.24 -3.49
N ALA A 21 -3.17 -12.62 -4.66
CA ALA A 21 -2.53 -13.30 -5.79
C ALA A 21 -1.12 -13.78 -5.45
N VAL A 22 -0.36 -12.97 -4.71
CA VAL A 22 0.99 -13.32 -4.25
C VAL A 22 0.97 -14.49 -3.28
N GLN A 23 0.01 -14.55 -2.35
CA GLN A 23 -0.08 -15.66 -1.39
C GLN A 23 -0.17 -17.02 -2.10
N SER A 24 -1.00 -17.12 -3.13
CA SER A 24 -1.17 -18.35 -3.91
C SER A 24 0.13 -18.77 -4.60
N VAL A 25 0.81 -17.81 -5.25
CA VAL A 25 2.07 -18.06 -5.95
C VAL A 25 3.16 -18.51 -4.98
N VAL A 26 3.36 -17.79 -3.88
CA VAL A 26 4.40 -18.07 -2.89
C VAL A 26 4.14 -19.40 -2.17
N SER A 27 2.87 -19.75 -1.93
CA SER A 27 2.52 -21.03 -1.32
C SER A 27 2.92 -22.21 -2.20
N ILE A 28 2.75 -22.10 -3.53
CA ILE A 28 3.20 -23.11 -4.49
C ILE A 28 4.72 -23.16 -4.51
N GLU A 29 5.39 -22.01 -4.63
CA GLU A 29 6.85 -21.93 -4.70
C GLU A 29 7.54 -22.48 -3.47
N ARG A 30 6.94 -22.27 -2.29
CA ARG A 30 7.43 -22.87 -1.04
C ARG A 30 7.56 -24.38 -1.20
N THR A 31 6.56 -25.07 -1.77
CA THR A 31 6.62 -26.53 -1.96
C THR A 31 7.68 -26.99 -2.96
N VAL A 32 7.93 -26.18 -4.00
CA VAL A 32 8.95 -26.44 -5.01
C VAL A 32 10.35 -26.23 -4.43
N PHE A 33 10.56 -25.13 -3.69
CA PHE A 33 11.84 -24.78 -3.07
C PHE A 33 12.37 -25.86 -2.12
N TYR A 34 11.48 -26.50 -1.35
CA TYR A 34 11.89 -27.61 -0.48
C TYR A 34 12.28 -28.88 -1.25
N ARG A 35 11.79 -29.08 -2.48
CA ARG A 35 12.13 -30.23 -3.33
C ARG A 35 13.41 -30.00 -4.16
N GLU A 36 13.62 -28.79 -4.66
CA GLU A 36 14.68 -28.46 -5.63
C GLU A 36 15.98 -27.93 -4.99
N LYS A 37 16.25 -28.30 -3.74
CA LYS A 37 17.28 -27.67 -2.88
C LYS A 37 18.74 -27.69 -3.40
N LEU A 38 19.03 -28.30 -4.56
CA LEU A 38 20.39 -28.56 -5.03
C LEU A 38 20.72 -28.19 -6.49
N LEU A 39 19.78 -27.76 -7.34
CA LEU A 39 20.11 -27.48 -8.77
C LEU A 39 19.42 -26.20 -9.28
N ASP A 40 20.21 -25.41 -10.02
CA ASP A 40 19.88 -24.23 -10.83
C ASP A 40 19.82 -22.84 -10.17
N PHE A 41 21.00 -22.21 -10.14
CA PHE A 41 21.18 -20.76 -10.00
C PHE A 41 20.27 -19.93 -10.94
N LEU A 42 20.01 -20.42 -12.16
CA LEU A 42 19.13 -19.77 -13.14
C LEU A 42 17.67 -19.74 -12.68
N ASN A 43 17.17 -20.80 -12.04
CA ASN A 43 15.79 -20.84 -11.51
C ASN A 43 15.64 -19.87 -10.33
N CYS A 44 16.67 -19.78 -9.47
CA CYS A 44 16.69 -18.80 -8.37
C CYS A 44 16.67 -17.35 -8.90
N LEU A 45 17.51 -17.03 -9.90
CA LEU A 45 17.56 -15.71 -10.52
C LEU A 45 16.22 -15.33 -11.17
N MET A 46 15.61 -16.25 -11.91
CA MET A 46 14.29 -16.06 -12.54
C MET A 46 13.20 -15.78 -11.50
N HIS A 47 13.23 -16.46 -10.34
CA HIS A 47 12.28 -16.21 -9.25
C HIS A 47 12.49 -14.85 -8.57
N LEU A 48 13.75 -14.42 -8.38
CA LEU A 48 14.08 -13.14 -7.78
C LEU A 48 13.70 -11.96 -8.69
N LEU A 49 13.96 -12.06 -10.00
CA LEU A 49 13.65 -11.00 -10.97
C LEU A 49 12.16 -10.85 -11.26
N ARG A 50 11.36 -11.91 -11.05
CA ARG A 50 9.92 -11.89 -11.32
C ARG A 50 9.18 -10.84 -10.49
N TRP A 51 9.55 -10.63 -9.23
CA TRP A 51 8.85 -9.69 -8.35
C TRP A 51 9.08 -8.23 -8.74
N PRO A 52 10.33 -7.75 -8.89
CA PRO A 52 10.58 -6.38 -9.37
C PRO A 52 9.93 -6.10 -10.72
N LEU A 53 10.07 -7.01 -11.69
CA LEU A 53 9.43 -6.86 -13.01
C LEU A 53 7.91 -6.70 -12.89
N ARG A 54 7.27 -7.51 -12.06
CA ARG A 54 5.83 -7.42 -11.79
C ARG A 54 5.46 -6.10 -11.12
N TRP A 55 6.23 -5.63 -10.14
CA TRP A 55 5.98 -4.35 -9.47
C TRP A 55 5.97 -3.19 -10.44
N PHE A 56 7.01 -3.09 -11.28
CA PHE A 56 7.10 -2.03 -12.30
C PHE A 56 5.97 -2.15 -13.31
N HIS A 57 5.71 -3.36 -13.83
CA HIS A 57 4.65 -3.57 -14.82
C HIS A 57 3.27 -3.21 -14.27
N CYS A 58 2.88 -3.70 -13.10
CA CYS A 58 1.56 -3.42 -12.52
C CYS A 58 1.40 -1.94 -12.15
N SER A 59 2.43 -1.33 -11.56
CA SER A 59 2.38 0.09 -11.15
C SER A 59 2.30 1.02 -12.35
N SER A 60 3.07 0.73 -13.41
CA SER A 60 3.03 1.50 -14.66
C SER A 60 1.67 1.37 -15.34
N ASN A 61 1.11 0.16 -15.45
CA ASN A 61 -0.23 -0.01 -16.00
C ASN A 61 -1.30 0.76 -15.21
N PHE A 62 -1.25 0.68 -13.87
CA PHE A 62 -2.19 1.43 -13.04
C PHE A 62 -2.05 2.94 -13.25
N CYS A 63 -0.83 3.46 -13.27
CA CYS A 63 -0.60 4.89 -13.47
C CYS A 63 -1.07 5.37 -14.85
N LEU A 64 -0.81 4.61 -15.91
CA LEU A 64 -1.23 4.96 -17.27
C LEU A 64 -2.75 5.10 -17.41
N HIS A 65 -3.53 4.23 -16.73
CA HIS A 65 -4.99 4.25 -16.84
C HIS A 65 -5.66 5.16 -15.81
N CYS A 66 -5.23 5.11 -14.55
CA CYS A 66 -5.93 5.79 -13.48
C CYS A 66 -5.50 7.23 -13.28
N TYR A 67 -4.27 7.61 -13.62
CA TYR A 67 -3.80 8.98 -13.45
C TYR A 67 -4.60 9.98 -14.31
N PRO A 68 -4.81 9.75 -15.62
CA PRO A 68 -5.62 10.66 -16.44
C PRO A 68 -7.08 10.72 -15.98
N LEU A 69 -7.66 9.59 -15.58
CA LEU A 69 -9.05 9.51 -15.13
C LEU A 69 -9.31 10.25 -13.81
N LEU A 70 -8.35 10.21 -12.88
CA LEU A 70 -8.49 10.83 -11.56
C LEU A 70 -8.10 12.30 -11.55
N TYR A 71 -7.14 12.71 -12.39
CA TYR A 71 -6.51 14.03 -12.33
C TYR A 71 -6.71 14.89 -13.59
N ASP A 72 -7.74 14.60 -14.39
CA ASP A 72 -8.11 15.41 -15.57
C ASP A 72 -8.24 16.92 -15.27
N ARG A 73 -8.68 17.27 -14.06
CA ARG A 73 -8.90 18.65 -13.61
C ARG A 73 -7.74 19.26 -12.83
N VAL A 74 -6.62 18.54 -12.67
CA VAL A 74 -5.43 19.00 -11.94
C VAL A 74 -4.32 19.29 -12.93
N GLU A 75 -3.57 20.37 -12.70
CA GLU A 75 -2.44 20.72 -13.56
C GLU A 75 -1.38 19.62 -13.58
N TRP A 76 -0.98 19.23 -14.80
CA TRP A 76 -0.03 18.16 -15.03
C TRP A 76 1.39 18.66 -14.78
N THR A 77 1.95 18.33 -13.63
CA THR A 77 3.37 18.57 -13.33
C THR A 77 4.12 17.25 -13.25
N ALA A 78 5.31 17.17 -13.85
CA ALA A 78 6.15 15.97 -13.81
C ALA A 78 6.47 15.53 -12.36
N ALA A 79 6.70 16.49 -11.45
CA ALA A 79 6.93 16.20 -10.03
C ALA A 79 5.74 15.50 -9.36
N LYS A 80 4.50 15.96 -9.61
CA LYS A 80 3.28 15.35 -9.07
C LYS A 80 3.08 13.94 -9.61
N PHE A 81 3.32 13.74 -10.91
CA PHE A 81 3.27 12.42 -11.52
C PHE A 81 4.30 11.45 -10.93
N LEU A 82 5.55 11.90 -10.73
CA LEU A 82 6.61 11.07 -10.14
C LEU A 82 6.29 10.69 -8.69
N LEU A 83 5.77 11.61 -7.89
CA LEU A 83 5.32 11.32 -6.52
C LEU A 83 4.13 10.35 -6.50
N PHE A 84 3.17 10.54 -7.40
CA PHE A 84 2.06 9.60 -7.56
C PHE A 84 2.56 8.20 -7.91
N TYR A 85 3.44 8.10 -8.91
CA TYR A 85 4.06 6.83 -9.33
C TYR A 85 4.82 6.19 -8.17
N PHE A 86 5.59 6.96 -7.40
CA PHE A 86 6.32 6.49 -6.23
C PHE A 86 5.40 5.87 -5.17
N PHE A 87 4.30 6.55 -4.82
CA PHE A 87 3.36 6.03 -3.81
C PHE A 87 2.63 4.77 -4.30
N ILE A 88 2.22 4.72 -5.57
CA ILE A 88 1.61 3.53 -6.16
C ILE A 88 2.63 2.38 -6.24
N LEU A 89 3.84 2.64 -6.71
CA LEU A 89 4.90 1.63 -6.80
C LEU A 89 5.19 1.04 -5.42
N THR A 90 5.39 1.91 -4.43
CA THR A 90 5.69 1.44 -3.07
C THR A 90 4.50 0.73 -2.44
N CYS A 91 3.26 1.13 -2.78
CA CYS A 91 2.04 0.42 -2.44
C CYS A 91 2.04 -1.02 -2.96
N TYR A 92 2.33 -1.22 -4.24
CA TYR A 92 2.48 -2.56 -4.81
C TYR A 92 3.57 -3.37 -4.11
N ILE A 93 4.73 -2.75 -3.85
CA ILE A 93 5.87 -3.42 -3.20
C ILE A 93 5.46 -3.91 -1.80
N TYR A 94 4.96 -3.02 -0.92
CA TYR A 94 4.65 -3.42 0.44
C TYR A 94 3.48 -4.41 0.52
N PHE A 95 2.45 -4.31 -0.33
CA PHE A 95 1.36 -5.29 -0.35
C PHE A 95 1.84 -6.67 -0.83
N THR A 96 2.76 -6.69 -1.80
CA THR A 96 3.38 -7.95 -2.25
C THR A 96 4.18 -8.58 -1.12
N LEU A 97 5.03 -7.80 -0.46
CA LEU A 97 5.85 -8.26 0.67
C LEU A 97 5.00 -8.69 1.87
N TYR A 98 3.89 -8.01 2.12
CA TYR A 98 2.92 -8.38 3.14
C TYR A 98 2.29 -9.75 2.86
N GLY A 99 1.86 -10.00 1.61
CA GLY A 99 1.35 -11.31 1.19
C GLY A 99 2.41 -12.42 1.33
N MET A 100 3.65 -12.15 0.89
CA MET A 100 4.79 -13.05 1.06
C MET A 100 5.08 -13.37 2.53
N MET A 101 5.14 -12.35 3.38
CA MET A 101 5.37 -12.46 4.82
C MET A 101 4.35 -13.38 5.47
N LEU A 102 3.05 -13.22 5.17
CA LEU A 102 2.01 -14.06 5.76
C LEU A 102 2.16 -15.53 5.40
N VAL A 103 2.52 -15.87 4.17
CA VAL A 103 2.78 -17.27 3.77
C VAL A 103 4.03 -17.82 4.43
N ALA A 104 5.06 -16.98 4.65
CA ALA A 104 6.29 -17.39 5.33
C ALA A 104 6.06 -17.62 6.84
N LEU A 105 5.19 -16.84 7.47
CA LEU A 105 4.91 -16.93 8.92
C LEU A 105 3.83 -17.95 9.30
N THR A 106 3.12 -18.52 8.32
CA THR A 106 2.01 -19.44 8.59
C THR A 106 2.21 -20.83 7.97
N PRO A 107 1.70 -21.89 8.61
CA PRO A 107 1.87 -23.24 8.10
C PRO A 107 1.01 -23.52 6.86
N SER A 108 -0.18 -22.94 6.78
CA SER A 108 -1.17 -23.19 5.72
C SER A 108 -1.62 -21.91 5.03
N HIS A 109 -1.87 -21.99 3.72
CA HIS A 109 -2.44 -20.89 2.93
C HIS A 109 -3.76 -20.38 3.52
N HIS A 110 -4.62 -21.26 4.03
CA HIS A 110 -5.90 -20.84 4.62
C HIS A 110 -5.69 -19.94 5.86
N ILE A 111 -4.69 -20.26 6.70
CA ILE A 111 -4.35 -19.44 7.87
C ILE A 111 -3.76 -18.10 7.40
N ALA A 112 -2.89 -18.11 6.39
CA ALA A 112 -2.36 -16.88 5.79
C ALA A 112 -3.48 -15.96 5.28
N ALA A 113 -4.51 -16.51 4.65
CA ALA A 113 -5.64 -15.77 4.11
C ALA A 113 -6.52 -15.18 5.23
N ILE A 114 -6.78 -15.93 6.30
CA ILE A 114 -7.54 -15.45 7.47
C ILE A 114 -6.79 -14.27 8.13
N CYS A 115 -5.49 -14.45 8.38
CA CYS A 115 -4.65 -13.38 8.94
C CYS A 115 -4.64 -12.14 8.02
N MET A 116 -4.55 -12.35 6.71
CA MET A 116 -4.58 -11.26 5.74
C MET A 116 -5.87 -10.44 5.84
N SER A 117 -7.01 -11.10 5.79
CA SER A 117 -8.34 -10.47 5.85
C SER A 117 -8.55 -9.71 7.16
N PHE A 118 -8.05 -10.23 8.27
CA PHE A 118 -8.11 -9.55 9.57
C PHE A 118 -7.39 -8.20 9.52
N PHE A 119 -6.09 -8.19 9.20
CA PHE A 119 -5.33 -6.93 9.16
C PHE A 119 -5.77 -5.99 8.03
N LEU A 120 -6.19 -6.51 6.87
CA LEU A 120 -6.79 -5.69 5.81
C LEU A 120 -8.04 -4.95 6.30
N SER A 121 -8.87 -5.60 7.13
CA SER A 121 -10.05 -4.97 7.73
C SER A 121 -9.68 -3.83 8.68
N PHE A 122 -8.61 -4.00 9.46
CA PHE A 122 -8.10 -2.92 10.30
C PHE A 122 -7.50 -1.77 9.48
N TRP A 123 -6.72 -2.07 8.44
CA TRP A 123 -6.21 -1.03 7.53
C TRP A 123 -7.35 -0.31 6.80
N ASN A 124 -8.41 -1.01 6.42
CA ASN A 124 -9.61 -0.42 5.85
C ASN A 124 -10.22 0.63 6.81
N LEU A 125 -10.48 0.23 8.06
CA LEU A 125 -11.12 1.08 9.07
C LEU A 125 -10.25 2.28 9.51
N PHE A 126 -8.96 2.06 9.75
CA PHE A 126 -8.06 3.04 10.36
C PHE A 126 -7.16 3.77 9.35
N SER A 127 -7.39 3.61 8.05
CA SER A 127 -6.64 4.31 6.98
C SER A 127 -6.85 5.83 6.96
N GLY A 128 -7.79 6.37 7.74
CA GLY A 128 -8.08 7.80 7.81
C GLY A 128 -9.17 8.28 6.85
N PHE A 129 -9.66 7.44 5.93
CA PHE A 129 -10.76 7.80 5.02
C PHE A 129 -12.14 7.54 5.65
N LEU A 130 -12.42 6.30 6.08
CA LEU A 130 -13.70 5.95 6.72
C LEU A 130 -13.89 6.66 8.05
N ILE A 131 -12.85 6.65 8.88
CA ILE A 131 -12.79 7.38 10.14
C ILE A 131 -11.60 8.34 10.05
N SER A 132 -11.87 9.64 10.03
CA SER A 132 -10.81 10.64 10.08
C SER A 132 -9.95 10.45 11.33
N ARG A 133 -8.62 10.65 11.19
CA ARG A 133 -7.64 10.53 12.28
C ARG A 133 -8.03 11.26 13.56
N LYS A 134 -8.68 12.42 13.44
CA LYS A 134 -9.10 13.25 14.59
C LYS A 134 -10.27 12.64 15.38
N LEU A 135 -11.11 11.86 14.71
CA LEU A 135 -12.27 11.16 15.30
C LEU A 135 -11.89 9.81 15.92
N ILE A 136 -10.71 9.27 15.60
CA ILE A 136 -10.22 8.03 16.22
C ILE A 136 -9.95 8.29 17.72
N PRO A 137 -10.49 7.45 18.63
CA PRO A 137 -10.20 7.52 20.06
C PRO A 137 -8.70 7.55 20.33
N ILE A 138 -8.26 8.34 21.31
CA ILE A 138 -6.84 8.61 21.58
C ILE A 138 -6.04 7.31 21.74
N TRP A 139 -6.59 6.33 22.47
CA TRP A 139 -5.98 5.01 22.69
C TRP A 139 -5.77 4.18 21.42
N TRP A 140 -6.54 4.43 20.35
CA TRP A 140 -6.46 3.72 19.07
C TRP A 140 -5.72 4.50 17.98
N ARG A 141 -5.39 5.77 18.24
CA ARG A 141 -4.79 6.68 17.26
C ARG A 141 -3.39 6.24 16.80
N TRP A 142 -2.65 5.49 17.62
CA TRP A 142 -1.35 4.95 17.22
C TRP A 142 -1.46 3.99 16.03
N TYR A 143 -2.58 3.26 15.91
CA TYR A 143 -2.77 2.29 14.84
C TYR A 143 -2.88 2.94 13.46
N TYR A 144 -3.42 4.17 13.39
CA TYR A 144 -3.39 4.99 12.18
C TYR A 144 -1.96 5.14 11.65
N TRP A 145 -1.00 5.42 12.53
CA TRP A 145 0.42 5.57 12.17
C TRP A 145 1.11 4.24 11.88
N ALA A 146 0.59 3.13 12.38
CA ALA A 146 1.08 1.79 12.06
C ALA A 146 0.52 1.23 10.74
N SER A 147 -0.52 1.85 10.17
CA SER A 147 -1.15 1.37 8.93
C SER A 147 -0.45 1.90 7.69
N PRO A 148 0.16 1.05 6.84
CA PRO A 148 0.83 1.50 5.61
C PRO A 148 -0.15 2.17 4.64
N VAL A 149 -1.42 1.73 4.63
CA VAL A 149 -2.48 2.31 3.79
C VAL A 149 -2.77 3.76 4.17
N ALA A 150 -2.75 4.09 5.46
CA ALA A 150 -2.95 5.46 5.92
C ALA A 150 -1.89 6.42 5.35
N TRP A 151 -0.63 5.97 5.32
CA TRP A 151 0.48 6.72 4.74
C TRP A 151 0.36 6.84 3.23
N THR A 152 -0.07 5.78 2.52
CA THR A 152 -0.28 5.84 1.07
C THR A 152 -1.36 6.85 0.71
N LEU A 153 -2.49 6.85 1.42
CA LEU A 153 -3.56 7.82 1.19
C LEU A 153 -3.13 9.25 1.52
N TYR A 154 -2.43 9.43 2.64
CA TYR A 154 -1.84 10.72 2.98
C TYR A 154 -0.94 11.21 1.85
N GLY A 155 0.01 10.38 1.41
CA GLY A 155 1.00 10.74 0.41
C GLY A 155 0.38 11.07 -0.94
N LEU A 156 -0.56 10.26 -1.41
CA LEU A 156 -1.27 10.52 -2.65
C LEU A 156 -2.10 11.81 -2.57
N VAL A 157 -2.83 12.05 -1.48
CA VAL A 157 -3.69 13.24 -1.36
C VAL A 157 -2.85 14.50 -1.18
N ALA A 158 -1.89 14.48 -0.27
CA ALA A 158 -1.03 15.63 0.00
C ALA A 158 -0.15 16.00 -1.21
N SER A 159 0.30 15.02 -2.02
CA SER A 159 1.12 15.30 -3.21
C SER A 159 0.32 15.84 -4.40
N GLN A 160 -0.93 15.42 -4.58
CA GLN A 160 -1.70 15.78 -5.77
C GLN A 160 -2.56 17.03 -5.57
N VAL A 161 -3.14 17.18 -4.38
CA VAL A 161 -4.10 18.27 -4.08
C VAL A 161 -3.72 19.12 -2.87
N GLY A 162 -2.62 18.79 -2.17
CA GLY A 162 -2.22 19.51 -0.96
C GLY A 162 -1.64 20.91 -1.19
N ASP A 163 -1.25 21.22 -2.43
CA ASP A 163 -0.69 22.50 -2.88
C ASP A 163 -1.69 23.36 -3.66
N ILE A 164 -2.92 22.89 -3.86
CA ILE A 164 -3.95 23.59 -4.63
C ILE A 164 -4.77 24.49 -3.69
N ASP A 165 -4.71 25.81 -3.91
CA ASP A 165 -5.50 26.82 -3.17
C ASP A 165 -6.94 26.98 -3.69
N GLY A 166 -7.42 26.02 -4.48
CA GLY A 166 -8.77 25.99 -5.04
C GLY A 166 -9.84 26.01 -3.96
N LEU A 167 -10.99 26.62 -4.28
CA LEU A 167 -12.17 26.59 -3.42
C LEU A 167 -12.94 25.29 -3.64
N LEU A 168 -13.21 24.60 -2.54
CA LEU A 168 -14.02 23.39 -2.50
C LEU A 168 -15.38 23.77 -1.91
N GLU A 169 -16.43 23.70 -2.72
CA GLU A 169 -17.79 23.88 -2.23
C GLU A 169 -18.23 22.63 -1.47
N ILE A 170 -18.45 22.79 -0.16
CA ILE A 170 -19.00 21.73 0.68
C ILE A 170 -20.51 21.91 0.69
N PRO A 171 -21.30 20.91 0.23
CA PRO A 171 -22.75 20.97 0.29
C PRO A 171 -23.22 21.26 1.73
N GLY A 172 -23.80 22.45 1.95
CA GLY A 172 -24.34 22.89 3.25
C GLY A 172 -23.37 23.60 4.20
N ALA A 173 -22.07 23.76 3.89
CA ALA A 173 -21.09 24.40 4.78
C ALA A 173 -20.26 25.54 4.15
N GLY A 174 -20.54 25.90 2.88
CA GLY A 174 -19.86 27.00 2.17
C GLY A 174 -18.61 26.56 1.38
N SER A 175 -17.90 27.54 0.82
CA SER A 175 -16.64 27.33 0.10
C SER A 175 -15.46 27.41 1.06
N VAL A 176 -14.66 26.34 1.13
CA VAL A 176 -13.43 26.28 1.94
C VAL A 176 -12.28 25.89 1.02
N THR A 177 -11.07 26.41 1.26
CA THR A 177 -9.91 26.00 0.46
C THR A 177 -9.63 24.49 0.63
N ILE A 178 -9.20 23.81 -0.44
CA ILE A 178 -8.88 22.37 -0.40
C ILE A 178 -7.84 22.09 0.70
N LYS A 179 -6.81 22.93 0.79
CA LYS A 179 -5.76 22.86 1.80
C LYS A 179 -6.29 22.93 3.23
N GLU A 180 -7.19 23.88 3.51
CA GLU A 180 -7.77 24.05 4.84
C GLU A 180 -8.75 22.93 5.18
N TYR A 181 -9.51 22.43 4.21
CA TYR A 181 -10.35 21.25 4.37
C TYR A 181 -9.52 20.00 4.69
N LEU A 182 -8.41 19.76 3.98
CA LEU A 182 -7.54 18.61 4.24
C LEU A 182 -6.87 18.69 5.62
N LYS A 183 -6.44 19.88 6.04
CA LYS A 183 -5.84 20.09 7.37
C LYS A 183 -6.87 19.96 8.50
N THR A 184 -8.06 20.51 8.30
CA THR A 184 -9.11 20.53 9.34
C THR A 184 -9.81 19.18 9.45
N SER A 185 -10.19 18.58 8.32
CA SER A 185 -10.96 17.33 8.29
C SER A 185 -10.07 16.10 8.45
N TYR A 186 -8.88 16.04 7.82
CA TYR A 186 -8.02 14.83 7.80
C TYR A 186 -6.69 15.03 8.53
N GLY A 187 -6.25 16.27 8.73
CA GLY A 187 -4.95 16.58 9.34
C GLY A 187 -3.77 16.31 8.41
N PHE A 188 -3.99 16.44 7.09
CA PHE A 188 -2.95 16.30 6.08
C PHE A 188 -2.26 17.63 5.84
N GLU A 189 -0.94 17.57 5.81
CA GLU A 189 -0.01 18.68 5.63
C GLU A 189 1.00 18.30 4.53
N HIS A 190 1.16 19.18 3.54
CA HIS A 190 2.06 18.97 2.41
C HIS A 190 3.53 18.92 2.85
N ASP A 191 3.93 19.71 3.84
CA ASP A 191 5.30 19.77 4.36
C ASP A 191 5.76 18.45 5.00
N PHE A 192 4.82 17.59 5.38
CA PHE A 192 5.10 16.28 5.97
C PHE A 192 5.37 15.19 4.91
N LEU A 193 5.28 15.50 3.61
CA LEU A 193 5.52 14.53 2.53
C LEU A 193 6.86 13.79 2.62
N PRO A 194 8.00 14.41 2.96
CA PRO A 194 9.27 13.69 3.11
C PRO A 194 9.21 12.61 4.20
N ALA A 195 8.51 12.87 5.31
CA ALA A 195 8.31 11.88 6.37
C ALA A 195 7.44 10.72 5.89
N VAL A 196 6.42 10.99 5.05
CA VAL A 196 5.57 9.98 4.44
C VAL A 196 6.37 9.08 3.50
N VAL A 197 7.27 9.65 2.70
CA VAL A 197 8.19 8.91 1.83
C VAL A 197 9.10 8.00 2.67
N ALA A 198 9.70 8.53 3.74
CA ALA A 198 10.54 7.75 4.64
C ALA A 198 9.78 6.60 5.33
N ALA A 199 8.53 6.85 5.76
CA ALA A 199 7.68 5.82 6.37
C ALA A 199 7.42 4.65 5.42
N HIS A 200 7.17 4.91 4.13
CA HIS A 200 6.98 3.86 3.13
C HIS A 200 8.21 2.96 2.97
N ILE A 201 9.41 3.55 2.94
CA ILE A 201 10.67 2.79 2.92
C ILE A 201 10.77 1.94 4.20
N GLY A 202 10.43 2.50 5.36
CA GLY A 202 10.36 1.77 6.63
C GLY A 202 9.46 0.53 6.57
N PHE A 203 8.23 0.66 6.06
CA PHE A 203 7.31 -0.48 5.92
C PHE A 203 7.84 -1.55 4.97
N VAL A 204 8.46 -1.15 3.85
CA VAL A 204 9.09 -2.10 2.93
C VAL A 204 10.19 -2.88 3.65
N LEU A 205 11.08 -2.21 4.38
CA LEU A 205 12.14 -2.88 5.14
C LEU A 205 11.59 -3.83 6.21
N ILE A 206 10.55 -3.42 6.95
CA ILE A 206 9.90 -4.24 7.96
C ILE A 206 9.33 -5.53 7.34
N PHE A 207 8.58 -5.42 6.23
CA PHE A 207 8.00 -6.61 5.60
C PHE A 207 9.06 -7.51 4.93
N VAL A 208 10.10 -6.93 4.32
CA VAL A 208 11.24 -7.72 3.81
C VAL A 208 11.91 -8.49 4.95
N PHE A 209 12.18 -7.82 6.07
CA PHE A 209 12.83 -8.45 7.21
C PHE A 209 11.98 -9.57 7.80
N ALA A 210 10.68 -9.32 8.01
CA ALA A 210 9.75 -10.32 8.53
C ALA A 210 9.63 -11.53 7.59
N PHE A 211 9.59 -11.30 6.28
CA PHE A 211 9.60 -12.37 5.28
C PHE A 211 10.89 -13.19 5.29
N ALA A 212 12.05 -12.52 5.29
CA ALA A 212 13.36 -13.17 5.33
C ALA A 212 13.55 -13.98 6.62
N TYR A 213 13.11 -13.43 7.76
CA TYR A 213 13.08 -14.13 9.04
C TYR A 213 12.19 -15.38 8.98
N GLY A 214 10.97 -15.24 8.45
CA GLY A 214 10.02 -16.34 8.32
C GLY A 214 10.59 -17.50 7.51
N ILE A 215 11.16 -17.24 6.32
CA ILE A 215 11.77 -18.29 5.49
C ILE A 215 12.98 -18.95 6.18
N LYS A 216 13.83 -18.16 6.85
CA LYS A 216 15.07 -18.67 7.43
C LYS A 216 14.84 -19.55 8.67
N PHE A 217 13.89 -19.16 9.52
CA PHE A 217 13.73 -19.77 10.84
C PHE A 217 12.48 -20.65 10.98
N LEU A 218 11.46 -20.46 10.15
CA LEU A 218 10.21 -21.23 10.23
C LEU A 218 10.16 -22.28 9.11
N ASN A 219 10.30 -23.54 9.49
CA ASN A 219 10.10 -24.67 8.58
C ASN A 219 8.80 -25.41 8.93
N PHE A 220 7.76 -25.15 8.14
CA PHE A 220 6.44 -25.78 8.30
C PHE A 220 6.25 -27.05 7.45
N GLN A 221 7.27 -27.50 6.72
CA GLN A 221 7.19 -28.70 5.86
C GLN A 221 7.79 -29.97 6.49
N ARG A 222 8.04 -30.00 7.82
CA ARG A 222 8.37 -31.25 8.51
C ARG A 222 7.15 -32.20 8.51
N ARG A 223 7.11 -33.08 7.52
CA ARG A 223 6.62 -34.46 7.66
C ARG A 223 7.81 -35.38 7.53
#